data_AF-A0A538C9U3-F1
#
_entry.id   AF-A0A538C9U3-F1
#
_cell.length_a   1.000
_cell.length_b   1.000
_cell.length_c   1.000
_cell.angle_alpha   90.00
_cell.angle_beta   90.00
_cell.angle_gamma   90.00
#
_symmetry.space_group_name_H-M   'P 1'
#
loop_
_entity.id
_entity.type
_entity.pdbx_description
1 polymer ?
#
loop_
_entity_poly.entity_id
_entity_poly.type
_entity_poly.pdbx_seq_one_letter_code
_entity_poly.pdbx_strand_id
1 'polypeptide(L)' 'DTATLSLRREDVEHALSALPERERQVIELRFGLLGMPPCTLEEVGRAFGVTRERIRQIENNTLKKLESLPEAQGLKDCV' A
#
# COMPACT_ATOMS: atom_id res chain seq x y z
N ASP A 1 -0.94 12.23 -20.80
CA ASP A 1 -0.22 11.03 -20.34
C ASP A 1 -1.09 10.14 -19.46
N THR A 2 -1.90 9.27 -20.06
CA THR A 2 -2.76 8.32 -19.34
C THR A 2 -2.04 6.97 -19.15
N ALA A 3 -1.14 6.62 -20.07
CA ALA A 3 -0.39 5.37 -20.08
C ALA A 3 0.55 5.22 -18.87
N THR A 4 1.20 6.30 -18.43
CA THR A 4 2.10 6.31 -17.27
C THR A 4 1.37 6.06 -15.94
N LEU A 5 0.09 6.47 -15.84
CA LEU A 5 -0.74 6.22 -14.65
C LEU A 5 -1.26 4.78 -14.61
N SER A 6 -1.62 4.21 -15.76
CA SER A 6 -2.07 2.82 -15.85
C SER A 6 -0.96 1.81 -15.55
N LEU A 7 0.26 2.04 -16.08
CA LEU A 7 1.44 1.22 -15.76
C LEU A 7 1.74 1.21 -14.25
N ARG A 8 1.74 2.39 -13.62
CA ARG A 8 1.96 2.53 -12.17
C ARG A 8 0.89 1.84 -11.33
N ARG A 9 -0.35 1.72 -11.81
CA ARG A 9 -1.43 1.06 -11.07
C ARG A 9 -1.26 -0.46 -11.10
N GLU A 10 -0.95 -1.03 -12.27
CA GLU A 10 -0.70 -2.47 -12.39
C GLU A 10 0.53 -2.89 -11.58
N ASP A 11 1.61 -2.10 -11.58
CA ASP A 11 2.80 -2.37 -10.77
C ASP A 11 2.47 -2.36 -9.27
N VAL A 12 1.65 -1.39 -8.82
CA VAL A 12 1.19 -1.33 -7.43
C VAL A 12 0.28 -2.51 -7.10
N GLU A 13 -0.68 -2.86 -7.95
CA GLU A 13 -1.56 -4.01 -7.75
C GLU A 13 -0.78 -5.33 -7.71
N HIS A 14 0.24 -5.47 -8.55
CA HIS A 14 1.12 -6.64 -8.58
C HIS A 14 1.97 -6.72 -7.30
N ALA A 15 2.60 -5.62 -6.88
CA ALA A 15 3.37 -5.57 -5.64
C ALA A 15 2.50 -5.81 -4.40
N LEU A 16 1.25 -5.33 -4.41
CA LEU A 16 0.25 -5.61 -3.38
C LEU A 16 -0.18 -7.07 -3.34
N SER A 17 -0.23 -7.76 -4.48
CA SER A 17 -0.57 -9.19 -4.55
C SER A 17 0.46 -10.09 -3.86
N ALA A 18 1.72 -9.63 -3.77
CA ALA A 18 2.79 -10.32 -3.05
C ALA A 18 2.72 -10.13 -1.51
N LEU A 19 1.88 -9.21 -1.03
CA LEU A 19 1.72 -8.95 0.40
C LEU A 19 0.70 -9.89 1.06
N PRO A 20 0.88 -10.23 2.34
CA PRO A 20 -0.15 -10.87 3.13
C PRO A 20 -1.45 -10.05 3.10
N GLU A 21 -2.60 -10.74 3.07
CA GLU A 21 -3.93 -10.12 2.94
C GLU A 21 -4.15 -8.94 3.90
N ARG A 22 -3.75 -9.08 5.17
CA ARG A 22 -3.88 -8.00 6.16
C ARG A 22 -2.99 -6.79 5.86
N GLU A 23 -1.76 -7.02 5.38
CA GLU A 23 -0.85 -5.93 5.02
C GLU A 23 -1.36 -5.21 3.77
N ARG A 24 -1.81 -5.97 2.76
CA ARG A 24 -2.45 -5.46 1.55
C ARG A 24 -3.66 -4.58 1.88
N GLN A 25 -4.61 -5.08 2.68
CA GLN A 25 -5.82 -4.32 3.02
C GLN A 25 -5.49 -3.02 3.79
N VAL A 26 -4.47 -3.03 4.66
CA VAL A 26 -4.01 -1.82 5.36
C VAL A 26 -3.51 -0.78 4.35
N ILE A 27 -2.70 -1.17 3.36
CA ILE A 27 -2.21 -0.26 2.32
C ILE A 27 -3.34 0.20 1.39
N GLU A 28 -4.22 -0.71 0.96
CA GLU A 28 -5.38 -0.38 0.11
C GLU A 28 -6.27 0.68 0.75
N LEU A 29 -6.54 0.57 2.06
CA LEU A 29 -7.30 1.56 2.82
C LEU A 29 -6.52 2.84 3.07
N ARG A 30 -5.22 2.75 3.40
CA ARG A 30 -4.37 3.94 3.68
C ARG A 30 -4.20 4.83 2.47
N PHE A 31 -4.05 4.24 1.28
CA PHE A 31 -3.78 4.94 0.04
C PHE A 31 -5.00 5.06 -0.89
N GLY A 32 -6.14 4.46 -0.52
CA GLY A 32 -7.38 4.58 -1.29
C GLY A 32 -7.36 3.85 -2.63
N LEU A 33 -6.62 2.74 -2.72
CA LEU A 33 -6.28 2.09 -3.99
C LEU A 33 -7.46 1.36 -4.67
N LEU A 34 -8.52 1.08 -3.92
CA LEU A 34 -9.74 0.44 -4.40
C LEU A 34 -10.84 1.43 -4.80
N GLY A 35 -10.48 2.68 -5.12
CA GLY A 35 -11.45 3.74 -5.39
C GLY A 35 -12.17 4.24 -4.13
N MET A 36 -11.65 3.87 -2.96
CA MET A 36 -12.09 4.37 -1.67
C MET A 36 -11.26 5.61 -1.29
N PRO A 37 -11.81 6.58 -0.55
CA PRO A 37 -11.00 7.67 -0.01
C PRO A 37 -9.91 7.12 0.93
N PRO A 38 -8.71 7.73 0.94
CA PRO A 38 -7.64 7.29 1.83
C PRO A 38 -8.04 7.46 3.29
N CYS A 39 -7.85 6.41 4.09
CA CYS A 39 -8.12 6.42 5.51
C CYS A 39 -6.87 6.77 6.32
N THR A 40 -7.06 7.39 7.47
CA THR A 40 -5.99 7.68 8.44
C THR A 40 -5.55 6.42 9.19
N LEU A 41 -4.34 6.44 9.78
CA LEU A 41 -3.85 5.34 10.63
C LEU A 41 -4.81 4.99 11.78
N GLU A 42 -5.54 5.98 12.28
CA GLU A 42 -6.51 5.79 13.35
C GLU A 42 -7.79 5.11 12.86
N GLU A 43 -8.34 5.54 11.74
CA GLU A 43 -9.52 4.92 11.12
C GLU A 43 -9.25 3.46 10.72
N VAL A 44 -8.09 3.22 10.11
CA VAL A 44 -7.63 1.87 9.79
C VAL A 44 -7.45 1.07 11.09
N GLY A 45 -6.83 1.65 12.13
CA GLY A 45 -6.68 0.97 13.42
C GLY A 45 -8.02 0.53 14.02
N ARG A 46 -9.03 1.41 13.99
CA ARG A 46 -10.39 1.11 14.41
C ARG A 46 -11.02 0.00 13.58
N ALA A 47 -10.87 0.03 12.25
CA ALA A 47 -11.42 -1.00 11.35
C ALA A 47 -10.81 -2.40 11.58
N PHE A 48 -9.52 -2.47 11.93
CA PHE A 48 -8.82 -3.73 12.19
C PHE A 48 -8.81 -4.15 13.67
N GLY A 49 -9.41 -3.35 14.57
CA GLY A 49 -9.41 -3.62 16.01
C GLY A 49 -8.01 -3.56 16.65
N VAL A 50 -7.11 -2.72 16.11
CA VAL A 50 -5.73 -2.59 16.57
C VAL A 50 -5.37 -1.13 16.84
N THR A 51 -4.27 -0.91 17.57
CA THR A 51 -3.81 0.45 17.87
C THR A 51 -3.27 1.15 16.62
N ARG A 52 -3.34 2.48 16.61
CA ARG A 52 -2.71 3.32 15.57
C ARG A 52 -1.24 2.96 15.34
N GLU A 53 -0.50 2.73 16.42
CA GLU A 53 0.92 2.36 16.35
C GLU A 53 1.11 1.00 15.67
N ARG A 54 0.20 0.04 15.89
CA ARG A 54 0.26 -1.24 15.18
C ARG A 54 0.08 -1.06 13.67
N ILE A 55 -0.85 -0.19 13.24
CA ILE A 55 -1.00 0.14 11.81
C ILE A 55 0.26 0.82 11.27
N ARG A 56 0.84 1.77 12.01
CA ARG A 56 2.10 2.43 11.61
C ARG A 56 3.25 1.43 11.43
N GLN A 57 3.34 0.43 12.30
CA GLN A 57 4.33 -0.65 12.16
C GLN A 57 4.08 -1.51 10.93
N ILE A 58 2.82 -1.88 10.68
CA ILE A 58 2.43 -2.64 9.49
C ILE A 58 2.78 -1.85 8.22
N GLU A 59 2.41 -0.57 8.15
CA GLU A 59 2.71 0.32 7.02
C GLU A 59 4.22 0.38 6.75
N ASN A 60 5.04 0.66 7.77
CA ASN A 60 6.50 0.73 7.60
C ASN A 60 7.13 -0.60 7.17
N ASN A 61 6.68 -1.72 7.75
CA ASN A 61 7.18 -3.04 7.36
C ASN A 61 6.79 -3.40 5.93
N THR A 62 5.57 -3.03 5.55
CA THR A 62 5.02 -3.27 4.20
C THR A 62 5.77 -2.43 3.17
N LEU A 63 5.98 -1.14 3.45
CA LEU A 63 6.77 -0.26 2.58
C LEU A 63 8.20 -0.77 2.40
N LYS A 64 8.85 -1.24 3.48
CA LYS A 64 10.18 -1.86 3.38
C LYS A 64 10.19 -3.13 2.52
N LYS A 65 9.16 -3.98 2.64
CA LYS A 65 9.01 -5.16 1.78
C LYS A 65 8.86 -4.75 0.33
N LEU A 66 7.97 -3.79 0.04
CA LEU A 66 7.78 -3.25 -1.29
C LEU A 66 9.09 -2.66 -1.85
N GLU A 67 9.85 -1.90 -1.07
CA GLU A 67 11.15 -1.36 -1.52
C GLU A 67 12.20 -2.42 -1.90
N SER A 68 12.10 -3.61 -1.31
CA SER A 68 12.99 -4.75 -1.57
C SER A 68 12.52 -5.66 -2.70
N LEU A 69 11.25 -5.54 -3.11
CA LEU A 69 10.67 -6.32 -4.19
C LEU A 69 11.09 -5.73 -5.55
N PRO A 70 11.62 -6.56 -6.48
CA PRO A 70 11.92 -6.13 -7.84
C PRO A 70 10.72 -5.48 -8.54
N GLU A 71 9.51 -5.94 -8.23
CA GLU A 71 8.24 -5.50 -8.80
C GLU A 71 7.91 -4.04 -8.44
N ALA A 72 8.41 -3.55 -7.31
CA ALA A 72 8.22 -2.16 -6.86
C ALA A 72 9.45 -1.27 -7.15
N GLN A 73 10.54 -1.82 -7.69
CA GLN A 73 11.68 -1.02 -8.16
C GLN A 73 11.31 -0.18 -9.38
N GLY A 74 10.35 -0.60 -10.21
CA GLY A 74 9.78 0.23 -11.28
C GLY A 74 9.05 1.48 -10.78
N LEU A 75 8.64 1.50 -9.51
CA LEU A 75 7.99 2.67 -8.89
C LEU A 75 9.00 3.73 -8.42
N LYS A 76 10.30 3.39 -8.32
CA LYS A 76 11.34 4.28 -7.77
C LYS A 76 11.88 5.30 -8.77
N ASP A 77 11.65 5.15 -10.06
CA ASP A 77 12.30 5.97 -11.10
C ASP A 77 11.56 7.28 -11.45
N CYS A 78 10.79 7.89 -10.55
CA CYS A 78 10.03 9.11 -10.83
C CYS A 78 10.03 10.16 -9.70
N VAL A 79 11.18 10.37 -9.03
CA VAL A 79 11.44 11.56 -8.20
C VAL A 79 12.58 12.36 -8.79
#